data_AF-A0A0Q8CXZ7-F1
#
_entry.id   AF-A0A0Q8CXZ7-F1
#
_cell.length_a   1.000
_cell.length_b   1.000
_cell.length_c   1.000
_cell.angle_alpha   90.00
_cell.angle_beta   90.00
_cell.angle_gamma   90.00
#
_symmetry.space_group_name_H-M   'P 1'
#
loop_
_entity.id
_entity.type
_entity.pdbx_description
1 polymer ?
#
loop_
_entity_poly.entity_id
_entity_poly.type
_entity_poly.pdbx_seq_one_letter_code
_entity_poly.pdbx_strand_id
1 'polypeptide(L)'
;MSHPQDDLEAPATASNVDRVWSEFRAALNLLAPEVRAAFLLHEVFEAGYDDIARLIGQPAQVCRSHVEYARAHARTRMPPLSPKAKVTSR
;
A
#
# COMPACT_ATOMS: atom_id res chain seq x y z
N MET A 1 -9.20 22.64 -45.47
CA MET A 1 -10.39 22.29 -44.69
C MET A 1 -9.94 21.50 -43.48
N SER A 2 -10.60 21.76 -42.36
CA SER A 2 -10.21 21.53 -40.97
C SER A 2 -9.85 20.08 -40.57
N HIS A 3 -8.98 19.99 -39.56
CA HIS A 3 -8.61 18.80 -38.76
C HIS A 3 -9.81 18.07 -38.13
N PRO A 4 -9.64 16.80 -37.73
CA PRO A 4 -9.18 16.48 -36.35
C PRO A 4 -8.12 15.36 -36.36
N GLN A 5 -6.86 15.51 -35.94
CA GLN A 5 -6.36 15.63 -34.56
C GLN A 5 -7.37 15.29 -33.46
N ASP A 6 -7.00 14.35 -32.60
CA ASP A 6 -7.68 13.95 -31.37
C ASP A 6 -8.82 12.92 -31.49
N ASP A 7 -8.57 11.79 -32.17
CA ASP A 7 -9.11 10.53 -31.64
C ASP A 7 -8.31 10.20 -30.38
N LEU A 8 -8.68 10.90 -29.32
CA LEU A 8 -8.50 10.64 -27.91
C LEU A 8 -8.13 9.18 -27.68
N GLU A 9 -6.84 8.91 -27.49
CA GLU A 9 -6.39 7.68 -26.84
C GLU A 9 -7.16 7.64 -25.53
N ALA A 10 -8.22 6.82 -25.47
CA ALA A 10 -8.98 6.58 -24.25
C ALA A 10 -7.93 6.30 -23.16
N PRO A 11 -7.99 6.96 -21.98
CA PRO A 11 -6.93 6.81 -21.00
C PRO A 11 -6.75 5.32 -20.79
N ALA A 12 -5.58 4.80 -21.18
CA ALA A 12 -5.25 3.40 -21.03
C ALA A 12 -5.61 3.09 -19.58
N THR A 13 -6.67 2.30 -19.39
CA THR A 13 -7.10 1.91 -18.05
C THR A 13 -5.85 1.34 -17.43
N ALA A 14 -5.27 2.04 -16.45
CA ALA A 14 -4.04 1.62 -15.82
C ALA A 14 -4.19 0.15 -15.49
N SER A 15 -3.18 -0.67 -15.82
CA SER A 15 -3.24 -2.10 -15.53
C SER A 15 -3.73 -2.27 -14.11
N ASN A 16 -4.58 -3.26 -13.84
CA ASN A 16 -5.09 -3.47 -12.48
C ASN A 16 -3.91 -3.57 -11.49
N VAL A 17 -2.77 -4.09 -11.95
CA VAL A 17 -1.49 -4.08 -11.22
C VAL A 17 -1.02 -2.67 -10.88
N ASP A 18 -0.95 -1.76 -11.86
CA ASP A 18 -0.51 -0.38 -11.67
C ASP A 18 -1.43 0.37 -10.72
N ARG A 19 -2.76 0.17 -10.85
CA ARG A 19 -3.74 0.78 -9.94
C ARG A 19 -3.51 0.29 -8.51
N VAL A 20 -3.48 -1.02 -8.29
CA VAL A 20 -3.30 -1.61 -6.95
C VAL A 20 -1.96 -1.18 -6.33
N TRP A 21 -0.88 -1.18 -7.11
CA TRP A 21 0.42 -0.72 -6.65
C TRP A 21 0.42 0.77 -6.28
N SER A 22 -0.24 1.62 -7.08
CA SER A 22 -0.36 3.05 -6.79
C SER A 22 -1.15 3.32 -5.51
N GLU A 23 -2.26 2.60 -5.29
CA GLU A 23 -3.08 2.71 -4.08
C GLU A 23 -2.31 2.23 -2.85
N PHE A 24 -1.58 1.11 -2.96
CA PHE A 24 -0.73 0.60 -1.90
C PHE A 24 0.38 1.59 -1.52
N ARG A 25 1.08 2.15 -2.52
CA ARG A 25 2.10 3.19 -2.28
C ARG A 25 1.50 4.43 -1.62
N ALA A 26 0.32 4.88 -2.07
CA ALA A 26 -0.37 6.01 -1.45
C ALA A 26 -0.69 5.72 0.02
N ALA A 27 -1.17 4.51 0.34
CA ALA A 27 -1.41 4.09 1.72
C ALA A 27 -0.12 4.09 2.57
N LEU A 28 1.00 3.58 2.03
CA LEU A 28 2.30 3.62 2.73
C LEU A 28 2.85 5.04 2.91
N ASN A 29 2.61 5.94 1.95
CA ASN A 29 3.09 7.31 2.00
C ASN A 29 2.40 8.17 3.06
N LEU A 30 1.21 7.77 3.52
CA LEU A 30 0.49 8.42 4.62
C LEU A 30 1.05 8.08 6.01
N LEU A 31 1.87 7.03 6.12
CA LEU A 31 2.57 6.70 7.35
C LEU A 31 3.78 7.61 7.54
N ALA A 32 4.06 7.94 8.80
CA ALA A 32 5.34 8.55 9.16
C ALA A 32 6.52 7.66 8.70
N PRO A 33 7.67 8.24 8.33
CA PRO A 33 8.80 7.48 7.79
C PRO A 33 9.25 6.30 8.66
N GLU A 34 9.30 6.49 9.98
CA GLU A 34 9.72 5.49 10.96
C GLU A 34 8.71 4.34 11.08
N VAL A 35 7.42 4.67 10.96
CA VAL A 35 6.33 3.71 10.97
C VAL A 35 6.37 2.85 9.71
N ARG A 36 6.53 3.49 8.54
CA ARG A 36 6.68 2.80 7.25
C ARG A 36 7.91 1.88 7.23
N ALA A 37 9.04 2.35 7.74
CA ALA A 37 10.27 1.56 7.81
C ALA A 37 10.08 0.32 8.71
N ALA A 38 9.54 0.49 9.93
CA ALA A 38 9.29 -0.61 10.83
C ALA A 38 8.36 -1.66 10.22
N PHE A 39 7.29 -1.21 9.56
CA PHE A 39 6.33 -2.08 8.87
C PHE A 39 6.97 -2.90 7.75
N LEU A 40 7.70 -2.25 6.83
CA LEU A 40 8.30 -2.95 5.69
C LEU A 40 9.43 -3.89 6.11
N LEU A 41 10.27 -3.48 7.08
CA LEU A 41 11.30 -4.35 7.64
C LEU A 41 10.71 -5.61 8.28
N HIS A 42 9.56 -5.49 8.94
CA HIS A 42 8.91 -6.64 9.55
C HIS A 42 8.18 -7.52 8.52
N GLU A 43 7.35 -6.96 7.65
CA GLU A 43 6.48 -7.77 6.77
C GLU A 43 7.19 -8.32 5.52
N VAL A 44 8.21 -7.62 5.01
CA VAL A 44 8.90 -8.01 3.75
C VAL A 44 10.20 -8.75 4.05
N PHE A 45 10.90 -8.36 5.11
CA PHE A 45 12.19 -8.94 5.47
C PHE A 45 12.13 -9.84 6.70
N GLU A 46 10.94 -10.02 7.29
CA GLU A 46 10.71 -10.88 8.46
C GLU A 46 11.63 -10.54 9.65
N ALA A 47 12.08 -9.27 9.73
CA ALA A 47 13.02 -8.84 10.75
C ALA A 47 12.37 -8.84 12.15
N GLY A 48 13.14 -9.26 13.16
CA GLY A 48 12.72 -9.17 14.56
C GLY A 48 12.66 -7.73 15.06
N TYR A 49 11.82 -7.47 16.07
CA TYR A 49 11.66 -6.11 16.61
C TYR A 49 12.95 -5.52 17.19
N ASP A 50 13.85 -6.35 17.72
CA ASP A 50 15.15 -5.90 18.24
C ASP A 50 16.12 -5.49 17.12
N ASP A 51 16.07 -6.16 15.96
CA ASP A 51 16.84 -5.75 14.78
C ASP A 51 16.32 -4.43 14.22
N ILE A 52 15.00 -4.31 14.10
CA ILE A 52 14.34 -3.08 13.65
C ILE A 52 14.66 -1.92 14.59
N ALA A 53 14.63 -2.14 15.91
CA ALA A 53 14.98 -1.16 16.92
C ALA A 53 16.41 -0.60 16.72
N ARG A 54 17.38 -1.48 16.44
CA ARG A 54 18.77 -1.08 16.13
C ARG A 54 18.88 -0.26 14.85
N LEU A 55 18.10 -0.56 13.83
CA LEU A 55 18.14 0.13 12.54
C LEU A 55 17.44 1.51 12.58
N ILE A 56 16.32 1.62 13.29
CA ILE A 56 15.48 2.84 13.31
C ILE A 56 15.85 3.78 14.48
N GLY A 57 16.51 3.26 15.52
CA GLY A 57 16.86 4.05 16.71
C GLY A 57 15.66 4.28 17.64
N GLN A 58 14.74 3.33 17.69
CA GLN A 58 13.54 3.36 18.54
C GLN A 58 13.49 2.11 19.44
N PRO A 59 12.85 2.18 20.63
CA PRO A 59 12.66 0.99 21.45
C PRO A 59 11.86 -0.10 20.72
N ALA A 60 12.19 -1.38 20.92
CA ALA A 60 11.51 -2.51 20.27
C ALA A 60 9.98 -2.49 20.48
N GLN A 61 9.51 -2.04 21.65
CA GLN A 61 8.08 -1.89 21.94
C GLN A 61 7.39 -0.80 21.09
N VAL A 62 8.11 0.27 20.75
CA VAL A 62 7.63 1.32 19.84
C VAL A 62 7.58 0.76 18.41
N CYS A 63 8.61 0.02 17.98
CA CYS A 63 8.63 -0.65 16.67
C CYS A 63 7.43 -1.60 16.50
N ARG A 64 7.09 -2.39 17.54
CA ARG A 64 5.90 -3.23 17.53
C ARG A 64 4.62 -2.43 17.36
N SER A 65 4.47 -1.34 18.11
CA SER A 65 3.32 -0.45 18.00
C SER A 65 3.19 0.17 16.60
N HIS A 66 4.32 0.55 15.99
CA HIS A 66 4.36 1.04 14.60
C HIS A 66 3.87 0.00 13.60
N VAL A 67 4.33 -1.25 13.71
CA VAL A 67 3.90 -2.34 12.82
C VAL A 67 2.40 -2.58 12.93
N GLU A 68 1.86 -2.69 14.14
CA GLU A 68 0.43 -2.91 14.35
C GLU A 68 -0.42 -1.74 13.83
N TYR A 69 0.01 -0.50 14.11
CA TYR A 69 -0.65 0.70 13.58
C TYR A 69 -0.62 0.73 12.05
N ALA A 70 0.52 0.43 11.43
CA ALA A 70 0.65 0.39 9.98
C ALA A 70 -0.24 -0.69 9.35
N ARG A 71 -0.33 -1.87 9.98
CA ARG A 71 -1.20 -2.97 9.54
C ARG A 71 -2.68 -2.53 9.58
N ALA A 72 -3.12 -1.91 10.67
CA ALA A 72 -4.47 -1.37 10.77
C ALA A 72 -4.71 -0.29 9.72
N HIS A 73 -3.78 0.66 9.55
CA HIS A 73 -3.86 1.72 8.56
C HIS A 73 -4.01 1.17 7.13
N ALA A 74 -3.13 0.25 6.73
CA ALA A 74 -3.15 -0.35 5.39
C ALA A 74 -4.48 -1.06 5.11
N ARG A 75 -5.03 -1.79 6.08
CA ARG A 75 -6.33 -2.48 5.94
C ARG A 75 -7.51 -1.52 5.75
N THR A 76 -7.45 -0.31 6.34
CA THR A 76 -8.51 0.70 6.17
C THR A 76 -8.42 1.45 4.84
N ARG A 77 -7.22 1.51 4.23
CA ARG A 77 -6.95 2.30 3.02
C ARG A 77 -7.00 1.48 1.74
N MET A 78 -6.67 0.19 1.82
CA MET A 78 -6.74 -0.72 0.68
C MET A 78 -8.18 -1.18 0.45
N PRO A 79 -8.59 -1.37 -0.81
CA PRO A 79 -9.81 -2.12 -1.10
C PRO A 79 -9.75 -3.48 -0.41
N PRO A 80 -10.91 -4.03 0.03
CA PRO A 80 -10.94 -5.36 0.59
C PRO A 80 -10.29 -6.35 -0.39
N LEU A 81 -9.27 -7.07 0.08
CA LEU A 81 -8.50 -8.03 -0.73
C LEU A 81 -9.34 -9.25 -1.16
N SER A 82 -10.59 -9.33 -0.71
CA SER A 82 -11.57 -10.30 -1.19
C SER A 82 -12.19 -9.79 -2.49
N PRO A 83 -12.04 -10.50 -3.62
CA PRO A 83 -12.88 -10.23 -4.77
C PRO A 83 -14.30 -10.60 -4.36
N LYS A 84 -15.18 -9.60 -4.17
CA LYS A 84 -16.61 -9.87 -4.19
C LYS A 84 -16.95 -10.34 -5.60
N ALA A 85 -16.92 -11.66 -5.81
CA ALA A 85 -17.54 -12.28 -6.97
C ALA A 85 -19.00 -11.83 -6.94
N LYS A 86 -19.39 -10.98 -7.89
CA LYS A 86 -20.80 -10.71 -8.14
C LYS A 86 -21.39 -12.03 -8.65
N VAL A 87 -21.99 -12.81 -7.74
CA VAL A 87 -22.92 -13.86 -8.13
C VAL A 87 -24.14 -13.13 -8.66
N THR A 88 -24.13 -12.88 -9.97
CA THR A 88 -25.33 -12.51 -10.71
C THR A 88 -26.11 -13.81 -10.88
N SER A 89 -27.12 -14.02 -10.05
CA SER A 89 -28.09 -15.10 -10.27
C SER A 89 -29.02 -14.68 -11.41
N ARG A 90 -29.17 -15.57 -12.39
CA ARG A 90 -30.20 -15.50 -13.44
C ARG A 90 -31.57 -15.86 -12.88
#